data_AF-A0A6C0DCM3-F1
#
_entry.id   AF-A0A6C0DCM3-F1
#
_cell.length_a   1.000
_cell.length_b   1.000
_cell.length_c   1.000
_cell.angle_alpha   90.00
_cell.angle_beta   90.00
_cell.angle_gamma   90.00
#
_symmetry.space_group_name_H-M   'P 1'
#
loop_
_entity.id
_entity.type
_entity.pdbx_description
1 polymer ?
#
loop_
_entity_poly.entity_id
_entity_poly.type
_entity_poly.pdbx_seq_one_letter_code
_entity_poly.pdbx_strand_id
1 'polypeptide(L)'
;MNKEPLINNPFPSNIQLNKKSFQKMVFIQNALDQGWTIKKSDDSYIFTKKHENRREIFQENYLETFLISNFSKDILDSKNS
;
A
#
# COMPACT_ATOMS: atom_id res chain seq x y z
N MET A 1 -22.27 -18.09 37.75
CA MET A 1 -22.35 -18.12 36.27
C MET A 1 -21.92 -16.74 35.78
N ASN A 2 -20.79 -16.64 35.09
CA ASN A 2 -20.37 -15.52 34.24
C ASN A 2 -19.37 -16.11 33.24
N LYS A 3 -19.78 -16.35 31.98
CA LYS A 3 -18.84 -16.69 30.92
C LYS A 3 -18.39 -15.37 30.31
N GLU A 4 -17.11 -15.05 30.39
CA GLU A 4 -16.56 -13.87 29.72
C GLU A 4 -16.78 -13.98 28.20
N PRO A 5 -17.05 -12.86 27.51
CA PRO A 5 -17.24 -12.89 26.07
C PRO A 5 -15.91 -13.25 25.42
N LEU A 6 -15.89 -14.35 24.67
CA LEU A 6 -14.77 -14.69 23.79
C LEU A 6 -14.59 -13.51 22.82
N ILE A 7 -13.49 -12.78 22.99
CA ILE A 7 -13.06 -11.77 22.01
C ILE A 7 -12.71 -12.56 20.76
N ASN A 8 -13.68 -12.70 19.85
CA ASN A 8 -13.45 -13.21 18.52
C ASN A 8 -12.55 -12.19 17.84
N ASN A 9 -11.24 -12.40 17.88
CA ASN A 9 -10.30 -11.58 17.16
C ASN A 9 -10.70 -11.66 15.67
N PRO A 10 -11.19 -10.55 15.06
CA PRO A 10 -11.72 -10.61 13.69
C PRO A 10 -10.61 -10.85 12.66
N PHE A 11 -9.35 -10.85 13.10
CA PHE A 11 -8.19 -11.11 12.27
C PHE A 11 -7.58 -12.47 12.58
N PRO A 12 -7.24 -13.26 11.54
CA PRO A 12 -6.53 -14.51 11.72
C PRO A 12 -5.17 -14.23 12.37
N SER A 13 -4.78 -15.07 13.34
CA SER A 13 -3.47 -15.02 13.99
C SER A 13 -2.31 -15.30 13.01
N ASN A 14 -2.60 -15.82 11.81
CA ASN A 14 -1.66 -15.99 10.71
C ASN A 14 -2.13 -15.24 9.45
N ILE A 15 -1.58 -14.05 9.21
CA ILE A 15 -1.83 -13.31 7.97
C ILE A 15 -0.87 -13.80 6.89
N GLN A 16 -1.39 -14.49 5.87
CA GLN A 16 -0.62 -14.78 4.65
C GLN A 16 -0.68 -13.57 3.72
N LEU A 17 0.34 -12.73 3.77
CA LEU A 17 0.45 -11.56 2.91
C LEU A 17 1.41 -11.85 1.74
N ASN A 18 0.92 -11.73 0.51
CA ASN A 18 1.78 -11.85 -0.66
C ASN A 18 2.63 -10.58 -0.87
N LYS A 19 3.80 -10.75 -1.51
CA LYS A 19 4.76 -9.66 -1.76
C LYS A 19 4.14 -8.45 -2.46
N LYS A 20 3.28 -8.67 -3.47
CA LYS A 20 2.64 -7.60 -4.25
C LYS A 20 1.75 -6.72 -3.37
N SER A 21 0.97 -7.35 -2.50
CA SER A 21 0.07 -6.66 -1.58
C SER A 21 0.84 -5.84 -0.55
N PHE A 22 1.96 -6.39 -0.03
CA PHE A 22 2.86 -5.65 0.85
C PHE A 22 3.50 -4.43 0.16
N GLN A 23 4.01 -4.59 -1.06
CA GLN A 23 4.60 -3.48 -1.83
C GLN A 23 3.57 -2.37 -2.11
N LYS A 24 2.34 -2.73 -2.45
CA LYS A 24 1.23 -1.78 -2.62
C LYS A 24 0.97 -0.99 -1.33
N MET A 25 0.95 -1.67 -0.18
CA MET A 25 0.79 -1.02 1.13
C MET A 25 1.93 -0.06 1.44
N VAL A 26 3.19 -0.48 1.25
CA VAL A 26 4.37 0.38 1.48
C VAL A 26 4.33 1.61 0.59
N PHE A 27 3.98 1.46 -0.69
CA PHE A 27 3.88 2.61 -1.60
C PHE A 27 2.80 3.61 -1.19
N ILE A 28 1.60 3.12 -0.86
CA ILE A 28 0.51 3.96 -0.37
C ILE A 28 0.96 4.69 0.90
N GLN A 29 1.59 3.98 1.85
CA GLN A 29 2.06 4.57 3.09
C GLN A 29 3.10 5.68 2.84
N ASN A 30 4.09 5.43 2.00
CA ASN A 30 5.12 6.42 1.67
C ASN A 30 4.51 7.69 1.03
N ALA A 31 3.52 7.54 0.17
CA ALA A 31 2.83 8.68 -0.44
C ALA A 31 2.01 9.47 0.61
N LEU A 32 1.34 8.79 1.54
CA LEU A 32 0.65 9.45 2.65
C LEU A 32 1.63 10.26 3.51
N ASP A 33 2.78 9.69 3.85
CA ASP A 33 3.83 10.35 4.65
C ASP A 33 4.39 11.59 3.94
N GLN A 34 4.41 11.59 2.60
CA GLN A 34 4.78 12.74 1.78
C GLN A 34 3.64 13.77 1.57
N GLY A 35 2.49 13.59 2.22
CA GLY A 35 1.37 14.52 2.18
C GLY A 35 0.46 14.38 0.96
N TRP A 36 0.48 13.22 0.28
CA TRP A 36 -0.50 12.90 -0.74
C TRP A 36 -1.83 12.48 -0.10
N THR A 37 -2.93 12.90 -0.73
CA THR A 37 -4.26 12.31 -0.52
C THR A 37 -4.49 11.22 -1.55
N ILE A 38 -4.97 10.06 -1.13
CA ILE A 38 -5.18 8.91 -2.02
C ILE A 38 -6.66 8.51 -1.97
N LYS A 39 -7.30 8.42 -3.13
CA LYS A 39 -8.67 7.93 -3.28
C LYS A 39 -8.67 6.70 -4.18
N LYS A 40 -9.22 5.57 -3.71
CA LYS A 40 -9.55 4.44 -4.59
C LYS A 40 -10.84 4.73 -5.34
N SER A 41 -10.87 4.48 -6.65
CA SER A 41 -12.05 4.60 -7.51
C SER A 41 -12.02 3.45 -8.50
N ASP A 42 -12.96 2.52 -8.35
CA ASP A 42 -13.03 1.30 -9.17
C ASP A 42 -11.66 0.59 -9.24
N ASP A 43 -11.13 0.43 -10.45
CA ASP A 43 -9.84 -0.21 -10.72
C ASP A 43 -8.67 0.79 -10.76
N SER A 44 -8.77 1.91 -10.03
CA SER A 44 -7.75 2.95 -10.02
C SER A 44 -7.53 3.60 -8.66
N TYR A 45 -6.35 4.19 -8.50
CA TYR A 45 -5.98 5.04 -7.38
C TYR A 45 -5.67 6.44 -7.87
N ILE A 46 -6.28 7.42 -7.24
CA ILE A 46 -6.12 8.85 -7.53
C ILE A 46 -5.31 9.46 -6.40
N PHE A 47 -4.09 9.88 -6.72
CA PHE A 47 -3.18 10.57 -5.82
C PHE A 47 -3.29 12.07 -6.07
N THR A 48 -3.48 12.87 -5.02
CA THR A 48 -3.57 14.33 -5.12
C THR A 48 -2.71 14.99 -4.05
N LYS A 49 -1.88 15.96 -4.44
CA LYS A 49 -1.04 16.74 -3.52
C LYS A 49 -1.39 18.22 -3.67
N LYS A 50 -2.32 18.67 -2.83
CA LYS A 50 -3.00 19.98 -2.97
C LYS A 50 -2.02 21.15 -2.96
N HIS A 51 -1.01 21.12 -2.11
CA HIS A 51 -0.03 22.21 -1.99
C HIS A 51 0.92 22.30 -3.18
N GLU A 52 1.02 21.25 -4.01
CA GLU A 52 1.82 21.24 -5.24
C GLU A 52 0.94 21.30 -6.51
N ASN A 53 -0.39 21.37 -6.36
CA ASN A 53 -1.36 21.22 -7.46
C ASN A 53 -1.11 19.98 -8.35
N ARG A 54 -0.61 18.89 -7.76
CA ARG A 54 -0.35 17.64 -8.50
C ARG A 54 -1.48 16.64 -8.35
N ARG A 55 -1.76 15.91 -9.44
CA ARG A 55 -2.72 14.81 -9.49
C ARG A 55 -2.20 13.71 -10.40
N GLU A 56 -2.18 12.49 -9.88
CA GLU A 56 -1.75 11.30 -10.61
C GLU A 56 -2.83 10.22 -10.50
N ILE A 57 -3.06 9.48 -11.58
CA ILE A 57 -4.06 8.41 -11.65
C ILE A 57 -3.33 7.13 -12.05
N PHE A 58 -3.36 6.16 -11.16
CA PHE A 58 -2.76 4.86 -11.40
C PHE A 58 -3.86 3.82 -11.54
N GLN A 59 -3.94 3.16 -12.70
CA GLN A 59 -4.74 1.95 -12.84
C GLN A 59 -4.14 0.87 -11.93
N GLU A 60 -4.97 0.05 -11.29
CA GLU A 60 -4.52 -0.91 -10.28
C GLU A 60 -3.52 -1.93 -10.86
N ASN A 61 -3.75 -2.39 -12.10
CA ASN A 61 -2.84 -3.26 -12.84
C ASN A 61 -1.50 -2.57 -13.21
N TYR A 62 -1.54 -1.28 -13.55
CA TYR A 62 -0.36 -0.49 -13.89
C TYR A 62 0.44 -0.17 -12.64
N LEU A 63 -0.23 0.19 -11.54
CA LEU A 63 0.39 0.41 -10.24
C LEU A 63 1.14 -0.85 -9.81
N GLU A 64 0.52 -2.01 -9.91
CA GLU A 64 1.18 -3.28 -9.58
C GLU A 64 2.43 -3.53 -10.42
N THR A 65 2.36 -3.28 -11.73
CA THR A 65 3.52 -3.43 -12.64
C THR A 65 4.62 -2.43 -12.32
N PHE A 66 4.26 -1.16 -12.08
CA PHE A 66 5.18 -0.08 -11.73
C PHE A 66 5.88 -0.33 -10.40
N LEU A 67 5.15 -0.84 -9.40
CA LEU A 67 5.72 -1.17 -8.10
C LEU A 67 6.71 -2.33 -8.21
N ILE A 68 6.38 -3.36 -8.99
CA ILE A 68 7.30 -4.47 -9.24
C ILE A 68 8.59 -3.97 -9.91
N SER A 69 8.50 -3.08 -10.91
CA SER A 69 9.67 -2.58 -11.62
C SER A 69 10.54 -1.65 -10.79
N ASN A 70 9.95 -0.78 -9.95
CA ASN A 70 10.69 0.23 -9.20
C ASN A 70 11.19 -0.28 -7.83
N PHE A 71 10.39 -1.02 -7.06
CA PHE A 71 10.86 -1.57 -5.77
C PHE A 71 11.94 -2.66 -5.92
N SER A 72 11.96 -3.39 -7.04
CA SER A 72 13.02 -4.36 -7.29
C SER A 72 14.38 -3.69 -7.45
N LYS A 73 14.40 -2.44 -7.93
CA LYS A 73 15.62 -1.64 -8.11
C LYS A 73 16.16 -1.16 -6.76
N ASP A 74 15.30 -0.59 -5.92
CA ASP A 74 15.70 -0.07 -4.60
C ASP A 74 16.26 -1.16 -3.65
N ILE A 75 15.70 -2.38 -3.69
CA ILE A 75 16.18 -3.51 -2.87
C ILE A 75 17.53 -4.06 -3.39
N LEU A 76 17.81 -3.95 -4.69
CA LEU A 76 19.10 -4.35 -5.27
C LEU A 76 20.19 -3.32 -4.94
N ASP A 77 19.84 -2.03 -4.93
CA ASP A 77 20.76 -0.95 -4.59
C ASP A 77 21.10 -0.94 -3.09
N SER A 78 20.16 -1.33 -2.21
CA SER A 78 20.40 -1.42 -0.76
C SER A 78 21.25 -2.62 -0.31
N LYS A 79 21.59 -3.56 -1.20
CA LYS A 79 22.46 -4.71 -0.87
C LYS A 79 23.93 -4.48 -1.20
N ASN A 80 24.29 -3.32 -1.74
CA ASN A 80 25.65 -2.97 -2.16
C ASN A 80 26.23 -1.75 -1.38
N SER A 81 25.77 -1.48 -0.16
CA SER A 81 26.37 -0.49 0.76
C SER A 81 26.63 -1.06 2.13
#